data_AF-E0J7N9-F1
#
_entry.id   AF-E0J7N9-F1
#
_cell.length_a   1.000
_cell.length_b   1.000
_cell.length_c   1.000
_cell.angle_alpha   90.00
_cell.angle_beta   90.00
_cell.angle_gamma   90.00
#
_symmetry.space_group_name_H-M   'P 1'
#
loop_
_entity.id
_entity.type
_entity.pdbx_description
1 polymer ?
#
loop_
_entity_poly.entity_id
_entity_poly.type
_entity_poly.pdbx_seq_one_letter_code
_entity_poly.pdbx_strand_id
1 'polypeptide(L)'
;MPTVVSLFSGCGGSDAGVLNAGFNVLMANDILPYARDVYLENHPETDYILGDISGLQSFPSAELLIGCYPCQGFSQGGARKADRKINTLYLEFARALSKIKPKAFIVENVSGMVRRNFEHLLKDQFKVFEEAGYTVSSQILNASHYGVSQDRKRIFIVGIRKDYGITYKFPKPTHGDGLTPYSTIRDAIGHMPVWPVGEFYDADFHWYYLSRNRRQDWDQISKTIVANPRHMPLHPISPTLEKLGPDKWQFTSDAPARRFSYREAAILQGFGDLIFPETERASINMKYTVVGNAVPPPLFEAVARNLPDLWD
;
A
#
# COMPACT_ATOMS: atom_id res chain seq x y z
N MET A 1 17.75 -14.02 12.36
CA MET A 1 16.96 -13.17 11.46
C MET A 1 15.91 -12.48 12.30
N PRO A 2 15.83 -11.14 12.31
CA PRO A 2 14.92 -10.43 13.19
C PRO A 2 13.46 -10.74 12.88
N THR A 3 12.65 -10.91 13.92
CA THR A 3 11.26 -11.37 13.82
C THR A 3 10.25 -10.23 13.74
N VAL A 4 9.15 -10.46 13.02
CA VAL A 4 8.12 -9.46 12.73
C VAL A 4 6.72 -9.96 13.07
N VAL A 5 5.91 -9.05 13.64
CA VAL A 5 4.44 -9.16 13.63
C VAL A 5 3.89 -8.13 12.66
N SER A 6 2.99 -8.57 11.76
CA SER A 6 2.34 -7.74 10.75
C SER A 6 0.84 -7.63 11.01
N LEU A 7 0.35 -6.41 11.18
CA LEU A 7 -1.07 -6.13 11.43
C LEU A 7 -1.67 -5.37 10.25
N PHE A 8 -2.91 -5.67 9.89
CA PHE A 8 -3.56 -5.12 8.69
C PHE A 8 -2.74 -5.45 7.43
N SER A 9 -2.29 -6.70 7.32
CA SER A 9 -1.30 -7.15 6.33
C SER A 9 -1.82 -7.15 4.89
N GLY A 10 -3.15 -7.16 4.70
CA GLY A 10 -3.75 -7.34 3.39
C GLY A 10 -3.20 -8.58 2.68
N CYS A 11 -2.87 -8.46 1.39
CA CYS A 11 -2.23 -9.56 0.63
C CYS A 11 -0.72 -9.64 0.81
N GLY A 12 -0.13 -8.92 1.77
CA GLY A 12 1.29 -9.06 2.12
C GLY A 12 2.25 -8.14 1.38
N GLY A 13 1.81 -6.98 0.89
CA GLY A 13 2.72 -6.03 0.20
C GLY A 13 3.83 -5.50 1.09
N SER A 14 3.51 -5.09 2.32
CA SER A 14 4.50 -4.72 3.35
C SER A 14 5.38 -5.90 3.76
N ASP A 15 4.77 -7.08 3.85
CA ASP A 15 5.36 -8.31 4.35
C ASP A 15 6.42 -8.83 3.38
N ALA A 16 6.13 -8.85 2.08
CA ALA A 16 7.11 -9.09 1.03
C ALA A 16 8.30 -8.12 1.11
N GLY A 17 8.04 -6.84 1.42
CA GLY A 17 9.08 -5.85 1.61
C GLY A 17 10.01 -6.13 2.80
N VAL A 18 9.46 -6.53 3.96
CA VAL A 18 10.30 -6.88 5.13
C VAL A 18 11.01 -8.21 4.96
N LEU A 19 10.40 -9.20 4.29
CA LEU A 19 11.04 -10.46 3.95
C LEU A 19 12.27 -10.20 3.05
N ASN A 20 12.13 -9.38 2.01
CA ASN A 20 13.24 -8.97 1.15
C ASN A 20 14.31 -8.14 1.88
N ALA A 21 13.94 -7.48 2.98
CA ALA A 21 14.86 -6.76 3.86
C ALA A 21 15.60 -7.68 4.85
N GLY A 22 15.34 -8.99 4.83
CA GLY A 22 16.00 -9.97 5.68
C GLY A 22 15.36 -10.12 7.06
N PHE A 23 14.04 -9.90 7.17
CA PHE A 23 13.26 -10.18 8.37
C PHE A 23 12.43 -11.46 8.21
N ASN A 24 11.98 -12.03 9.33
CA ASN A 24 11.10 -13.18 9.35
C ASN A 24 9.72 -12.81 9.90
N VAL A 25 8.65 -12.96 9.11
CA VAL A 25 7.28 -12.66 9.54
C VAL A 25 6.69 -13.86 10.28
N LEU A 26 6.57 -13.74 11.61
CA LEU A 26 6.03 -14.80 12.47
C LEU A 26 4.51 -14.89 12.38
N MET A 27 3.85 -13.73 12.34
CA MET A 27 2.41 -13.62 12.40
C MET A 27 1.94 -12.47 11.51
N ALA A 28 0.87 -12.72 10.74
CA ALA A 28 0.16 -11.71 9.98
C ALA A 28 -1.33 -11.69 10.37
N ASN A 29 -1.98 -10.53 10.32
CA ASN A 29 -3.42 -10.40 10.57
C ASN A 29 -4.09 -9.44 9.59
N ASP A 30 -5.24 -9.85 9.05
CA ASP A 30 -6.19 -8.96 8.38
C ASP A 30 -7.61 -9.52 8.53
N ILE A 31 -8.61 -8.67 8.31
CA ILE A 31 -10.02 -9.04 8.35
C ILE A 31 -10.53 -9.57 6.99
N LEU A 32 -9.83 -9.28 5.89
CA LEU A 32 -10.29 -9.60 4.53
C LEU A 32 -9.98 -11.07 4.17
N PRO A 33 -11.00 -11.92 3.95
CA PRO A 33 -10.79 -13.35 3.70
C PRO A 33 -10.00 -13.64 2.41
N TYR A 34 -10.23 -12.90 1.32
CA TYR A 34 -9.47 -13.11 0.09
C TYR A 34 -8.02 -12.61 0.19
N ALA A 35 -7.76 -11.64 1.08
CA ALA A 35 -6.40 -11.17 1.32
C ALA A 35 -5.54 -12.27 1.96
N ARG A 36 -6.13 -13.03 2.92
CA ARG A 36 -5.54 -14.25 3.47
C ARG A 36 -5.22 -15.28 2.38
N ASP A 37 -6.17 -15.56 1.49
CA ASP A 37 -5.97 -16.58 0.45
C ASP A 37 -4.76 -16.22 -0.42
N VAL A 38 -4.70 -14.97 -0.91
CA VAL A 38 -3.55 -14.48 -1.68
C VAL A 38 -2.27 -14.50 -0.85
N TYR A 39 -2.32 -14.05 0.41
CA TYR A 39 -1.15 -14.02 1.28
C TYR A 39 -0.55 -15.42 1.45
N LEU A 40 -1.34 -16.41 1.82
CA LEU A 40 -0.85 -17.76 2.11
C LEU A 40 -0.33 -18.50 0.88
N GLU A 41 -0.81 -18.16 -0.32
CA GLU A 41 -0.26 -18.70 -1.56
C GLU A 41 1.17 -18.18 -1.85
N ASN A 42 1.48 -16.98 -1.38
CA ASN A 42 2.78 -16.33 -1.63
C ASN A 42 3.73 -16.38 -0.41
N HIS A 43 3.19 -16.58 0.79
CA HIS A 43 3.91 -16.62 2.07
C HIS A 43 3.35 -17.76 2.97
N PRO A 44 3.47 -19.03 2.55
CA PRO A 44 2.80 -20.16 3.20
C PRO A 44 3.30 -20.46 4.62
N GLU A 45 4.49 -20.00 4.98
CA GLU A 45 5.11 -20.27 6.28
C GLU A 45 4.63 -19.32 7.39
N THR A 46 3.97 -18.21 7.06
CA THR A 46 3.48 -17.25 8.07
C THR A 46 2.23 -17.75 8.77
N ASP A 47 2.17 -17.61 10.10
CA ASP A 47 0.92 -17.79 10.84
C ASP A 47 -0.05 -16.64 10.57
N TYR A 48 -0.99 -16.85 9.64
CA TYR A 48 -1.96 -15.84 9.25
C TYR A 48 -3.27 -15.99 10.04
N ILE A 49 -3.59 -14.98 10.83
CA ILE A 49 -4.83 -14.89 11.60
C ILE A 49 -5.85 -14.03 10.84
N LEU A 50 -6.89 -14.68 10.29
CA LEU A 50 -8.03 -14.01 9.68
C LEU A 50 -9.00 -13.53 10.76
N GLY A 51 -9.18 -12.22 10.88
CA GLY A 51 -10.14 -11.65 11.83
C GLY A 51 -9.88 -10.20 12.18
N ASP A 52 -10.83 -9.61 12.91
CA ASP A 52 -10.71 -8.25 13.43
C ASP A 52 -9.64 -8.20 14.53
N ILE A 53 -8.67 -7.29 14.39
CA ILE A 53 -7.56 -7.07 15.33
C ILE A 53 -8.02 -6.85 16.78
N SER A 54 -9.21 -6.28 17.00
CA SER A 54 -9.77 -6.06 18.34
C SER A 54 -10.01 -7.37 19.10
N GLY A 55 -10.25 -8.47 18.38
CA GLY A 55 -10.40 -9.81 18.94
C GLY A 55 -9.08 -10.47 19.34
N LEU A 56 -7.95 -10.04 18.78
CA LEU A 56 -6.64 -10.64 19.05
C LEU A 56 -6.07 -10.12 20.37
N GLN A 57 -5.91 -11.00 21.36
CA GLN A 57 -5.42 -10.62 22.70
C GLN A 57 -3.96 -10.96 22.96
N SER A 58 -3.42 -11.98 22.31
CA SER A 58 -2.03 -12.40 22.41
C SER A 58 -1.30 -12.17 21.09
N PHE A 59 -0.03 -11.81 21.19
CA PHE A 59 0.88 -11.64 20.07
C PHE A 59 2.19 -12.35 20.42
N PRO A 60 2.88 -12.97 19.47
CA PRO A 60 4.22 -13.49 19.72
C PRO A 60 5.17 -12.33 20.03
N SER A 61 6.26 -12.63 20.74
CA SER A 61 7.35 -11.67 20.87
C SER A 61 7.99 -11.46 19.50
N ALA A 62 8.24 -10.20 19.15
CA ALA A 62 8.87 -9.82 17.88
C ALA A 62 9.73 -8.58 18.06
N GLU A 63 10.76 -8.47 17.23
CA GLU A 63 11.70 -7.35 17.25
C GLU A 63 11.19 -6.16 16.44
N LEU A 64 10.31 -6.40 15.46
CA LEU A 64 9.68 -5.39 14.63
C LEU A 64 8.15 -5.59 14.62
N LEU A 65 7.40 -4.49 14.73
CA LEU A 65 5.96 -4.46 14.49
C LEU A 65 5.66 -3.62 13.26
N ILE A 66 4.95 -4.17 12.28
CA ILE A 66 4.52 -3.42 11.09
C ILE A 66 3.01 -3.32 11.01
N GLY A 67 2.49 -2.25 10.40
CA GLY A 67 1.06 -2.18 10.13
C GLY A 67 0.58 -1.14 9.12
N CYS A 68 -0.51 -1.47 8.44
CA CYS A 68 -1.06 -0.71 7.32
C CYS A 68 -2.57 -0.46 7.50
N TYR A 69 -2.98 0.11 8.64
CA TYR A 69 -4.39 0.25 8.96
C TYR A 69 -5.12 1.28 8.08
N PRO A 70 -6.38 1.00 7.69
CA PRO A 70 -7.13 1.89 6.82
C PRO A 70 -7.47 3.20 7.55
N CYS A 71 -7.27 4.33 6.88
CA CYS A 71 -7.68 5.64 7.39
C CYS A 71 -9.10 6.02 6.94
N GLN A 72 -10.11 5.46 7.62
CA GLN A 72 -11.52 5.63 7.25
C GLN A 72 -12.02 7.10 7.27
N GLY A 73 -11.36 7.99 8.02
CA GLY A 73 -11.67 9.42 8.05
C GLY A 73 -11.24 10.22 6.80
N PHE A 74 -10.47 9.61 5.89
CA PHE A 74 -9.77 10.32 4.81
C PHE A 74 -10.17 9.89 3.41
N SER A 75 -10.61 8.64 3.24
CA SER A 75 -10.83 8.04 1.92
C SER A 75 -12.18 8.36 1.29
N GLN A 76 -13.06 9.10 1.98
CA GLN A 76 -14.34 9.52 1.44
C GLN A 76 -14.32 11.03 1.16
N GLY A 77 -14.31 11.39 -0.13
CA GLY A 77 -14.68 12.72 -0.62
C GLY A 77 -16.17 13.03 -0.42
N GLY A 78 -16.71 12.77 0.77
CA GLY A 78 -18.13 12.92 1.07
C GLY A 78 -18.43 12.68 2.56
N ALA A 79 -19.24 13.56 3.13
CA ALA A 79 -19.72 13.61 4.51
C ALA A 79 -18.72 14.11 5.59
N ARG A 80 -18.63 15.44 5.66
CA ARG A 80 -18.16 16.23 6.81
C ARG A 80 -19.12 16.02 8.00
N LYS A 81 -18.90 14.98 8.78
CA LYS A 81 -19.66 14.71 10.01
C LYS A 81 -18.68 14.58 11.18
N ALA A 82 -18.59 15.63 12.00
CA ALA A 82 -17.67 15.76 13.12
C ALA A 82 -17.94 14.76 14.27
N ASP A 83 -19.06 14.04 14.21
CA ASP A 83 -19.56 13.05 15.16
C ASP A 83 -19.22 11.59 14.76
N ARG A 84 -18.64 11.35 13.57
CA ARG A 84 -18.19 10.01 13.20
C ARG A 84 -16.94 9.66 14.01
N LYS A 85 -17.05 8.60 14.84
CA LYS A 85 -15.95 7.95 15.57
C LYS A 85 -14.70 7.91 14.69
N ILE A 86 -13.78 8.81 15.00
CA ILE A 86 -12.49 8.93 14.33
C ILE A 86 -11.78 7.58 14.47
N ASN A 87 -11.17 7.16 13.37
CA ASN A 87 -10.49 5.88 13.18
C ASN A 87 -9.76 5.37 14.44
N THR A 88 -10.28 4.32 15.09
CA THR A 88 -9.71 3.73 16.30
C THR A 88 -8.65 2.66 16.03
N LEU A 89 -8.41 2.30 14.77
CA LEU A 89 -7.53 1.17 14.43
C LEU A 89 -6.05 1.43 14.76
N TYR A 90 -5.62 2.69 14.78
CA TYR A 90 -4.28 3.02 15.27
C TYR A 90 -4.13 2.76 16.78
N LEU A 91 -5.22 2.79 17.56
CA LEU A 91 -5.20 2.42 18.98
C LEU A 91 -5.07 0.91 19.15
N GLU A 92 -5.64 0.12 18.25
CA GLU A 92 -5.42 -1.33 18.22
C GLU A 92 -3.97 -1.66 17.86
N PHE A 93 -3.37 -0.91 16.93
CA PHE A 93 -1.93 -1.00 16.66
C PHE A 93 -1.12 -0.62 17.91
N ALA A 94 -1.46 0.48 18.60
CA ALA A 94 -0.79 0.89 19.83
C ALA A 94 -0.96 -0.11 20.98
N ARG A 95 -2.10 -0.81 21.05
CA ARG A 95 -2.35 -1.91 22.00
C ARG A 95 -1.40 -3.08 21.73
N ALA A 96 -1.23 -3.47 20.47
CA ALA A 96 -0.25 -4.48 20.09
C ALA A 96 1.19 -4.01 20.39
N LEU A 97 1.53 -2.76 20.04
CA LEU A 97 2.84 -2.14 20.32
C LEU A 97 3.19 -2.18 21.81
N SER A 98 2.22 -1.91 22.68
CA SER A 98 2.40 -1.91 24.14
C SER A 98 2.57 -3.32 24.73
N LYS A 99 1.99 -4.33 24.08
CA LYS A 99 2.11 -5.75 24.48
C LYS A 99 3.41 -6.38 23.98
N ILE A 100 3.75 -6.16 22.72
CA ILE A 100 4.93 -6.75 22.05
C ILE A 100 6.21 -6.03 22.50
N LYS A 101 6.16 -4.70 22.66
CA LYS A 101 7.31 -3.83 22.95
C LYS A 101 8.51 -4.08 22.03
N PRO A 102 8.31 -4.10 20.70
CA PRO A 102 9.37 -4.35 19.72
C PRO A 102 10.52 -3.32 19.82
N LYS A 103 11.65 -3.62 19.21
CA LYS A 103 12.78 -2.68 19.13
C LYS A 103 12.44 -1.51 18.20
N ALA A 104 11.66 -1.76 17.15
CA ALA A 104 11.15 -0.75 16.23
C ALA A 104 9.72 -1.06 15.74
N PHE A 105 9.07 -0.06 15.15
CA PHE A 105 7.84 -0.27 14.38
C PHE A 105 7.85 0.54 13.08
N ILE A 106 7.11 0.06 12.07
CA ILE A 106 6.85 0.77 10.81
C ILE A 106 5.35 0.78 10.55
N VAL A 107 4.77 1.97 10.40
CA VAL A 107 3.39 2.15 9.95
C VAL A 107 3.39 2.83 8.60
N GLU A 108 2.59 2.30 7.67
CA GLU A 108 2.25 2.98 6.43
C GLU A 108 0.83 3.56 6.51
N ASN A 109 0.64 4.74 5.90
CA ASN A 109 -0.71 5.25 5.65
C ASN A 109 -0.80 6.19 4.43
N VAL A 110 -2.03 6.61 4.10
CA VAL A 110 -2.32 7.51 3.00
C VAL A 110 -1.74 8.92 3.23
N SER A 111 -1.11 9.48 2.20
CA SER A 111 -0.52 10.84 2.24
C SER A 111 -1.52 11.97 2.50
N GLY A 112 -2.83 11.71 2.34
CA GLY A 112 -3.91 12.64 2.69
C GLY A 112 -3.93 13.04 4.17
N MET A 113 -3.26 12.26 5.04
CA MET A 113 -3.11 12.52 6.47
C MET A 113 -2.38 13.82 6.82
N VAL A 114 -1.48 14.28 5.94
CA VAL A 114 -0.68 15.50 6.19
C VAL A 114 -1.43 16.78 5.80
N ARG A 115 -2.62 16.68 5.20
CA ARG A 115 -3.42 17.87 4.87
C ARG A 115 -3.83 18.58 6.17
N ARG A 116 -3.75 19.92 6.19
CA ARG A 116 -4.03 20.79 7.36
C ARG A 116 -5.24 20.39 8.20
N ASN A 117 -6.33 19.95 7.56
CA ASN A 117 -7.57 19.58 8.25
C ASN A 117 -7.46 18.30 9.11
N PHE A 118 -6.36 17.56 8.99
CA PHE A 118 -6.18 16.26 9.61
C PHE A 118 -4.84 16.09 10.32
N GLU A 119 -4.06 17.17 10.41
CA GLU A 119 -2.77 17.20 11.11
C GLU A 119 -2.90 16.76 12.58
N HIS A 120 -4.03 17.07 13.22
CA HIS A 120 -4.34 16.62 14.58
C HIS A 120 -4.35 15.10 14.72
N LEU A 121 -4.91 14.35 13.74
CA LEU A 121 -4.94 12.89 13.78
C LEU A 121 -3.55 12.28 13.73
N LEU A 122 -2.65 12.89 12.96
CA LEU A 122 -1.26 12.46 12.89
C LEU A 122 -0.51 12.77 14.20
N LYS A 123 -0.75 13.94 14.78
CA LYS A 123 -0.19 14.33 16.09
C LYS A 123 -0.67 13.41 17.22
N ASP A 124 -1.94 13.03 17.22
CA ASP A 124 -2.50 12.11 18.22
C ASP A 124 -1.83 10.73 18.14
N GLN A 125 -1.60 10.22 16.92
CA GLN A 125 -0.84 8.98 16.70
C GLN A 125 0.60 9.09 17.22
N PHE A 126 1.30 10.18 16.91
CA PHE A 126 2.67 10.37 17.40
C PHE A 126 2.71 10.40 18.92
N LYS A 127 1.80 11.14 19.54
CA LYS A 127 1.70 11.19 21.01
C LYS A 127 1.50 9.79 21.60
N VAL A 128 0.58 9.00 21.05
CA VAL A 128 0.34 7.63 21.53
C VAL A 128 1.58 6.74 21.39
N PHE A 129 2.30 6.82 20.28
CA PHE A 129 3.53 6.04 20.08
C PHE A 129 4.71 6.53 20.94
N GLU A 130 4.82 7.84 21.16
CA GLU A 130 5.82 8.44 22.04
C GLU A 130 5.57 8.09 23.52
N GLU A 131 4.31 8.09 23.95
CA GLU A 131 3.87 7.64 25.28
C GLU A 131 4.11 6.13 25.46
N ALA A 132 4.00 5.35 24.39
CA ALA A 132 4.39 3.93 24.38
C ALA A 132 5.91 3.69 24.43
N GLY A 133 6.73 4.76 24.47
CA GLY A 133 8.17 4.67 24.70
C GLY A 133 9.03 4.68 23.43
N TYR A 134 8.56 5.27 22.32
CA TYR A 134 9.30 5.33 21.06
C TYR A 134 9.69 6.75 20.66
N THR A 135 10.83 6.88 19.98
CA THR A 135 11.23 8.06 19.23
C THR A 135 10.66 7.93 17.82
N VAL A 136 9.72 8.79 17.47
CA VAL A 136 8.93 8.68 16.23
C VAL A 136 9.46 9.62 15.16
N SER A 137 9.57 9.12 13.93
CA SER A 137 9.93 9.87 12.73
C SER A 137 8.88 9.62 11.65
N SER A 138 8.59 10.62 10.82
CA SER A 138 7.64 10.45 9.71
C SER A 138 8.08 11.18 8.45
N GLN A 139 7.75 10.61 7.28
CA GLN A 139 8.02 11.22 5.98
C GLN A 139 7.04 10.72 4.93
N ILE A 140 6.67 11.59 3.98
CA ILE A 140 5.96 11.17 2.77
C ILE A 140 7.00 10.69 1.75
N LEU A 141 6.84 9.45 1.30
CA LEU A 141 7.65 8.83 0.26
C LEU A 141 6.81 8.57 -0.98
N ASN A 142 7.44 8.63 -2.16
CA ASN A 142 6.82 8.23 -3.43
C ASN A 142 7.42 6.91 -3.89
N ALA A 143 6.58 5.91 -4.17
CA ALA A 143 7.00 4.58 -4.62
C ALA A 143 7.89 4.64 -5.88
N SER A 144 7.63 5.58 -6.79
CA SER A 144 8.44 5.78 -8.00
C SER A 144 9.90 6.09 -7.72
N HIS A 145 10.22 6.69 -6.59
CA HIS A 145 11.59 6.98 -6.19
C HIS A 145 12.37 5.73 -5.73
N TYR A 146 11.69 4.58 -5.61
CA TYR A 146 12.23 3.31 -5.10
C TYR A 146 11.97 2.15 -6.08
N GLY A 147 11.89 2.45 -7.39
CA GLY A 147 11.83 1.43 -8.45
C GLY A 147 10.44 0.91 -8.81
N VAL A 148 9.38 1.49 -8.24
CA VAL A 148 8.00 1.09 -8.54
C VAL A 148 7.45 1.92 -9.71
N SER A 149 6.83 1.28 -10.71
CA SER A 149 6.37 1.95 -11.93
C SER A 149 5.06 2.73 -11.79
N GLN A 150 4.92 3.46 -10.68
CA GLN A 150 3.69 4.13 -10.28
C GLN A 150 3.95 5.37 -9.41
N ASP A 151 3.20 6.44 -9.67
CA ASP A 151 3.10 7.59 -8.75
C ASP A 151 2.19 7.22 -7.56
N ARG A 152 2.79 6.87 -6.43
CA ARG A 152 2.08 6.51 -5.19
C ARG A 152 2.78 7.12 -3.99
N LYS A 153 2.19 8.19 -3.45
CA LYS A 153 2.67 8.89 -2.26
C LYS A 153 2.02 8.33 -0.99
N ARG A 154 2.83 7.97 -0.02
CA ARG A 154 2.43 7.40 1.28
C ARG A 154 3.23 8.01 2.41
N ILE A 155 2.57 8.20 3.55
CA ILE A 155 3.27 8.59 4.77
C ILE A 155 3.75 7.32 5.46
N PHE A 156 5.01 7.32 5.86
CA PHE A 156 5.56 6.31 6.74
C PHE A 156 5.81 6.94 8.10
N ILE A 157 5.49 6.19 9.15
CA ILE A 157 5.73 6.54 10.55
C ILE A 157 6.59 5.42 11.11
N VAL A 158 7.82 5.75 11.48
CA VAL A 158 8.79 4.79 12.00
C VAL A 158 9.14 5.18 13.42
N GLY A 159 9.04 4.24 14.35
CA GLY A 159 9.43 4.45 15.73
C GLY A 159 10.56 3.51 16.13
N ILE A 160 11.56 4.04 16.82
CA ILE A 160 12.62 3.25 17.48
C ILE A 160 12.42 3.40 18.99
N ARG A 161 12.53 2.31 19.74
CA ARG A 161 12.34 2.35 21.19
C ARG A 161 13.36 3.29 21.86
N LYS A 162 12.91 4.13 22.80
CA LYS A 162 13.69 5.26 23.33
C LYS A 162 15.00 4.86 24.02
N ASP A 163 15.07 3.66 24.56
CA ASP A 163 16.26 3.09 25.21
C ASP A 163 17.46 2.97 24.27
N TYR A 164 17.24 2.88 22.95
CA TYR A 164 18.32 2.89 21.97
C TYR A 164 18.90 4.29 21.71
N GLY A 165 18.20 5.38 22.04
CA GLY A 165 18.68 6.74 21.82
C GLY A 165 18.89 7.12 20.33
N ILE A 166 18.28 6.38 19.39
CA ILE A 166 18.44 6.60 17.95
C ILE A 166 17.19 7.26 17.36
N THR A 167 17.39 8.23 16.47
CA THR A 167 16.35 8.78 15.60
C THR A 167 16.47 8.16 14.21
N TYR A 168 15.38 7.57 13.74
CA TYR A 168 15.32 6.97 12.40
C TYR A 168 15.50 8.04 11.32
N LYS A 169 16.25 7.72 10.28
CA LYS A 169 16.36 8.53 9.06
C LYS A 169 15.69 7.76 7.94
N PHE A 170 14.93 8.42 7.07
CA PHE A 170 14.32 7.76 5.92
C PHE A 170 15.34 7.51 4.81
N PRO A 171 15.15 6.46 3.99
CA PRO A 171 16.02 6.17 2.86
C PRO A 171 15.97 7.30 1.83
N LYS A 172 17.12 7.62 1.24
CA LYS A 172 17.19 8.54 0.11
C LYS A 172 16.56 7.89 -1.14
N PRO A 173 15.96 8.68 -2.05
CA PRO A 173 15.53 8.20 -3.37
C PRO A 173 16.65 7.43 -4.09
N THR A 174 16.30 6.34 -4.75
CA THR A 174 17.21 5.57 -5.63
C THR A 174 16.93 5.85 -7.11
N HIS A 175 15.73 6.36 -7.42
CA HIS A 175 15.29 6.67 -8.78
C HIS A 175 14.86 8.13 -8.93
N GLY A 176 15.10 8.71 -10.10
CA GLY A 176 14.75 10.08 -10.46
C GLY A 176 15.87 10.85 -11.17
N ASP A 177 15.75 12.18 -11.23
CA ASP A 177 16.70 13.03 -11.93
C ASP A 177 18.10 12.95 -11.32
N GLY A 178 19.10 12.59 -12.12
CA GLY A 178 20.48 12.39 -11.65
C GLY A 178 20.71 11.07 -10.88
N LEU A 179 19.72 10.18 -10.86
CA LEU A 179 19.77 8.84 -10.27
C LEU A 179 19.42 7.79 -11.33
N THR A 180 19.10 6.56 -10.91
CA THR A 180 18.53 5.55 -11.81
C THR A 180 17.23 6.09 -12.43
N PRO A 181 17.02 5.97 -13.76
CA PRO A 181 15.78 6.42 -14.39
C PRO A 181 14.55 5.74 -13.78
N TYR A 182 13.41 6.44 -13.73
CA TYR A 182 12.16 5.84 -13.26
C TYR A 182 11.79 4.60 -14.07
N SER A 183 11.35 3.54 -13.39
CA SER A 183 10.78 2.35 -14.05
C SER A 183 9.44 2.72 -14.68
N THR A 184 9.31 2.53 -15.99
CA THR A 184 8.12 2.94 -16.75
C THR A 184 7.05 1.84 -16.77
N ILE A 185 5.86 2.15 -17.31
CA ILE A 185 4.84 1.13 -17.57
C ILE A 185 5.39 0.07 -18.55
N ARG A 186 6.16 0.49 -19.55
CA ARG A 186 6.78 -0.42 -20.52
C ARG A 186 7.73 -1.40 -19.86
N ASP A 187 8.59 -0.92 -18.97
CA ASP A 187 9.56 -1.77 -18.26
C ASP A 187 8.85 -2.84 -17.42
N ALA A 188 7.76 -2.44 -16.76
CA ALA A 188 6.99 -3.31 -15.88
C ALA A 188 6.16 -4.37 -16.64
N ILE A 189 5.36 -3.95 -17.63
CA ILE A 189 4.31 -4.81 -18.21
C ILE A 189 4.37 -4.90 -19.74
N GLY A 190 5.38 -4.33 -20.39
CA GLY A 190 5.49 -4.31 -21.86
C GLY A 190 5.62 -5.69 -22.52
N HIS A 191 5.96 -6.72 -21.73
CA HIS A 191 6.05 -8.11 -22.16
C HIS A 191 4.74 -8.90 -21.96
N MET A 192 3.74 -8.32 -21.29
CA MET A 192 2.47 -8.98 -20.98
C MET A 192 1.51 -8.99 -22.18
N PRO A 193 0.51 -9.89 -22.21
CA PRO A 193 -0.53 -9.88 -23.23
C PRO A 193 -1.28 -8.53 -23.28
N VAL A 194 -1.41 -7.99 -24.48
CA VAL A 194 -2.05 -6.67 -24.69
C VAL A 194 -3.54 -6.68 -24.34
N TRP A 195 -4.24 -7.83 -24.43
CA TRP A 195 -5.68 -7.93 -24.17
C TRP A 195 -6.03 -9.23 -23.40
N PRO A 196 -5.74 -9.30 -22.10
CA PRO A 196 -5.98 -10.50 -21.30
C PRO A 196 -7.47 -10.61 -20.90
N VAL A 197 -8.25 -11.28 -21.75
CA VAL A 197 -9.71 -11.44 -21.56
C VAL A 197 -10.00 -12.05 -20.19
N GLY A 198 -10.93 -11.44 -19.44
CA GLY A 198 -11.34 -11.90 -18.11
C GLY A 198 -10.46 -11.39 -16.96
N GLU A 199 -9.30 -10.77 -17.23
CA GLU A 199 -8.44 -10.25 -16.16
C GLU A 199 -8.63 -8.76 -15.86
N PHE A 200 -9.34 -8.04 -16.74
CA PHE A 200 -9.61 -6.61 -16.55
C PHE A 200 -11.09 -6.32 -16.31
N TYR A 201 -11.35 -5.24 -15.58
CA TYR A 201 -12.71 -4.77 -15.34
C TYR A 201 -13.26 -4.11 -16.60
N ASP A 202 -14.19 -4.82 -17.24
CA ASP A 202 -14.69 -4.59 -18.60
C ASP A 202 -15.96 -3.72 -18.68
N ALA A 203 -16.52 -3.30 -17.55
CA ALA A 203 -17.68 -2.42 -17.55
C ALA A 203 -17.38 -1.05 -18.20
N ASP A 204 -18.41 -0.50 -18.83
CA ASP A 204 -18.32 0.76 -19.59
C ASP A 204 -17.72 1.93 -18.81
N PHE A 205 -17.14 2.86 -19.57
CA PHE A 205 -16.59 4.10 -19.04
C PHE A 205 -17.68 5.14 -18.81
N HIS A 206 -18.30 5.09 -17.62
CA HIS A 206 -19.32 6.05 -17.21
C HIS A 206 -18.76 7.48 -17.02
N TRP A 207 -19.63 8.50 -17.02
CA TRP A 207 -19.22 9.92 -16.92
C TRP A 207 -18.31 10.21 -15.71
N TYR A 208 -18.55 9.56 -14.56
CA TYR A 208 -17.73 9.76 -13.37
C TYR A 208 -16.32 9.17 -13.53
N TYR A 209 -16.16 8.10 -14.33
CA TYR A 209 -14.82 7.66 -14.74
C TYR A 209 -14.16 8.73 -15.61
N LEU A 210 -14.87 9.26 -16.60
CA LEU A 210 -14.34 10.28 -17.50
C LEU A 210 -14.25 11.68 -16.87
N SER A 211 -14.42 11.79 -15.54
CA SER A 211 -14.17 13.04 -14.81
C SER A 211 -12.69 13.37 -14.64
N ARG A 212 -11.77 12.41 -14.85
CA ARG A 212 -10.33 12.64 -14.70
C ARG A 212 -9.53 11.86 -15.72
N ASN A 213 -8.41 12.42 -16.14
CA ASN A 213 -7.42 11.69 -16.91
C ASN A 213 -6.77 10.59 -16.06
N ARG A 214 -7.03 9.34 -16.45
CA ARG A 214 -6.55 8.11 -15.83
C ARG A 214 -5.57 7.33 -16.71
N ARG A 215 -5.13 7.90 -17.83
CA ARG A 215 -4.17 7.29 -18.75
C ARG A 215 -2.78 7.88 -18.56
N GLN A 216 -1.76 7.07 -18.84
CA GLN A 216 -0.37 7.45 -19.06
C GLN A 216 0.15 6.67 -20.27
N ASP A 217 1.17 7.18 -20.93
CA ASP A 217 1.87 6.50 -22.02
C ASP A 217 2.87 5.47 -21.51
N TRP A 218 3.29 4.58 -22.40
CA TRP A 218 4.21 3.48 -22.09
C TRP A 218 5.50 3.91 -21.40
N ASP A 219 6.07 5.04 -21.81
CA ASP A 219 7.37 5.54 -21.32
C ASP A 219 7.22 6.44 -20.08
N GLN A 220 6.05 6.41 -19.44
CA GLN A 220 5.75 7.13 -18.21
C GLN A 220 5.51 6.15 -17.05
N ILE A 221 5.59 6.64 -15.82
CA ILE A 221 5.10 5.92 -14.64
C ILE A 221 3.56 5.90 -14.62
N SER A 222 2.99 4.81 -14.12
CA SER A 222 1.55 4.68 -13.97
C SER A 222 0.99 5.67 -12.94
N LYS A 223 -0.30 6.01 -13.10
CA LYS A 223 -1.05 6.67 -12.03
C LYS A 223 -1.28 5.68 -10.89
N THR A 224 -1.67 6.19 -9.72
CA THR A 224 -1.90 5.33 -8.56
C THR A 224 -2.88 4.18 -8.87
N ILE A 225 -2.42 2.93 -8.73
CA ILE A 225 -3.23 1.72 -8.68
C ILE A 225 -4.14 1.79 -7.45
N VAL A 226 -5.44 1.54 -7.68
CA VAL A 226 -6.51 1.75 -6.70
C VAL A 226 -7.27 0.45 -6.43
N ALA A 227 -7.85 0.33 -5.24
CA ALA A 227 -8.60 -0.87 -4.85
C ALA A 227 -9.92 -1.04 -5.63
N ASN A 228 -10.58 0.06 -6.01
CA ASN A 228 -11.84 0.00 -6.74
C ASN A 228 -11.57 -0.11 -8.25
N PRO A 229 -11.87 -1.25 -8.89
CA PRO A 229 -11.58 -1.46 -10.31
C PRO A 229 -12.30 -0.49 -11.23
N ARG A 230 -13.47 0.05 -10.82
CA ARG A 230 -14.17 1.07 -11.60
C ARG A 230 -13.31 2.30 -11.86
N HIS A 231 -12.33 2.58 -10.99
CA HIS A 231 -11.44 3.73 -11.08
C HIS A 231 -10.00 3.38 -11.48
N MET A 232 -9.73 2.12 -11.81
CA MET A 232 -8.41 1.65 -12.22
C MET A 232 -7.87 2.49 -13.39
N PRO A 233 -6.57 2.85 -13.41
CA PRO A 233 -5.96 3.54 -14.54
C PRO A 233 -6.10 2.77 -15.85
N LEU A 234 -6.07 3.52 -16.95
CA LEU A 234 -6.16 2.99 -18.30
C LEU A 234 -4.82 2.39 -18.72
N HIS A 235 -4.89 1.25 -19.42
CA HIS A 235 -3.74 0.70 -20.11
C HIS A 235 -3.31 1.63 -21.26
N PRO A 236 -2.00 1.80 -21.55
CA PRO A 236 -1.51 2.75 -22.58
C PRO A 236 -2.05 2.51 -24.00
N ILE A 237 -2.55 1.30 -24.30
CA ILE A 237 -3.19 0.98 -25.58
C ILE A 237 -4.52 1.73 -25.79
N SER A 238 -5.14 2.16 -24.70
CA SER A 238 -6.40 2.90 -24.77
C SER A 238 -6.16 4.24 -25.47
N PRO A 239 -7.15 4.81 -26.18
CA PRO A 239 -7.04 6.14 -26.76
C PRO A 239 -6.63 7.18 -25.73
N THR A 240 -5.93 8.21 -26.20
CA THR A 240 -5.62 9.37 -25.36
C THR A 240 -6.90 10.06 -24.88
N LEU A 241 -6.80 10.79 -23.76
CA LEU A 241 -7.92 11.56 -23.22
C LEU A 241 -7.65 13.06 -23.43
N GLU A 242 -8.62 13.76 -24.02
CA GLU A 242 -8.62 15.22 -24.12
C GLU A 242 -9.52 15.86 -23.07
N LYS A 243 -9.16 17.06 -22.61
CA LYS A 243 -9.90 17.78 -21.57
C LYS A 243 -10.88 18.75 -22.22
N LEU A 244 -12.17 18.57 -21.95
CA LEU A 244 -13.23 19.43 -22.46
C LEU A 244 -13.71 20.48 -21.45
N GLY A 245 -13.42 20.28 -20.16
CA GLY A 245 -13.81 21.19 -19.10
C GLY A 245 -13.37 20.74 -17.71
N PRO A 246 -13.82 21.44 -16.65
CA PRO A 246 -13.68 20.96 -15.28
C PRO A 246 -14.34 19.58 -15.15
N ASP A 247 -13.58 18.61 -14.64
CA ASP A 247 -14.05 17.24 -14.42
C ASP A 247 -14.73 16.59 -15.65
N LYS A 248 -14.30 16.94 -16.86
CA LYS A 248 -14.83 16.38 -18.11
C LYS A 248 -13.72 16.08 -19.10
N TRP A 249 -13.55 14.80 -19.39
CA TRP A 249 -12.61 14.26 -20.37
C TRP A 249 -13.32 13.37 -21.38
N GLN A 250 -12.73 13.21 -22.55
CA GLN A 250 -13.24 12.33 -23.61
C GLN A 250 -12.09 11.58 -24.28
N PHE A 251 -12.36 10.37 -24.76
CA PHE A 251 -11.42 9.64 -25.61
C PHE A 251 -11.28 10.33 -26.97
N THR A 252 -10.06 10.43 -27.47
CA THR A 252 -9.77 11.08 -28.76
C THR A 252 -10.17 10.23 -29.98
N SER A 253 -10.57 8.97 -29.78
CA SER A 253 -11.03 8.05 -30.82
C SER A 253 -11.87 6.93 -30.23
N ASP A 254 -12.62 6.22 -31.08
CA ASP A 254 -13.43 5.06 -30.70
C ASP A 254 -12.67 3.72 -30.65
N ALA A 255 -11.34 3.75 -30.69
CA ALA A 255 -10.55 2.53 -30.58
C ALA A 255 -10.74 1.86 -29.20
N PRO A 256 -10.60 0.51 -29.12
CA PRO A 256 -10.82 -0.22 -27.87
C PRO A 256 -10.00 0.33 -26.70
N ALA A 257 -10.66 0.54 -25.57
CA ALA A 257 -10.05 1.02 -24.33
C ALA A 257 -10.21 -0.03 -23.24
N ARG A 258 -9.22 -0.16 -22.37
CA ARG A 258 -9.31 -1.00 -21.18
C ARG A 258 -8.54 -0.43 -20.00
N ARG A 259 -8.96 -0.84 -18.81
CA ARG A 259 -8.22 -0.62 -17.57
C ARG A 259 -7.05 -1.62 -17.50
N PHE A 260 -6.06 -1.34 -16.64
CA PHE A 260 -5.08 -2.36 -16.28
C PHE A 260 -5.78 -3.61 -15.73
N SER A 261 -5.25 -4.79 -16.05
CA SER A 261 -5.65 -6.06 -15.45
C SER A 261 -5.21 -6.12 -13.98
N TYR A 262 -5.75 -7.05 -13.18
CA TYR A 262 -5.33 -7.18 -11.77
C TYR A 262 -3.87 -7.64 -11.64
N ARG A 263 -3.35 -8.39 -12.64
CA ARG A 263 -1.94 -8.82 -12.69
C ARG A 263 -1.03 -7.67 -13.08
N GLU A 264 -1.39 -6.92 -14.12
CA GLU A 264 -0.67 -5.70 -14.51
C GLU A 264 -0.63 -4.71 -13.33
N ALA A 265 -1.75 -4.55 -12.62
CA ALA A 265 -1.83 -3.71 -11.43
C ALA A 265 -0.90 -4.17 -10.30
N ALA A 266 -0.73 -5.48 -10.10
CA ALA A 266 0.20 -6.03 -9.12
C ALA A 266 1.65 -5.75 -9.50
N ILE A 267 2.02 -5.99 -10.76
CA ILE A 267 3.37 -5.72 -11.25
C ILE A 267 3.70 -4.23 -11.19
N LEU A 268 2.77 -3.35 -11.56
CA LEU A 268 2.92 -1.90 -11.43
C LEU A 268 2.99 -1.44 -9.96
N GLN A 269 2.42 -2.20 -9.02
CA GLN A 269 2.62 -2.01 -7.57
C GLN A 269 4.01 -2.48 -7.09
N GLY A 270 4.82 -3.10 -7.94
CA GLY A 270 6.12 -3.65 -7.58
C GLY A 270 6.06 -5.05 -6.99
N PHE A 271 4.93 -5.74 -7.11
CA PHE A 271 4.92 -7.18 -6.90
C PHE A 271 5.62 -7.87 -8.09
N GLY A 272 6.31 -8.98 -7.83
CA GLY A 272 6.76 -9.90 -8.88
C GLY A 272 5.59 -10.75 -9.38
N ASP A 273 5.80 -12.07 -9.44
CA ASP A 273 4.78 -13.05 -9.82
C ASP A 273 3.79 -13.33 -8.68
N LEU A 274 3.05 -12.31 -8.24
CA LEU A 274 2.02 -12.48 -7.21
C LEU A 274 0.95 -13.47 -7.67
N ILE A 275 0.80 -14.57 -6.92
CA ILE A 275 -0.15 -15.62 -7.23
C ILE A 275 -1.53 -15.24 -6.68
N PHE A 276 -2.55 -15.32 -7.53
CA PHE A 276 -3.95 -15.11 -7.16
C PHE A 276 -4.68 -16.45 -7.16
N PRO A 277 -4.96 -17.05 -6.00
CA PRO A 277 -5.67 -18.33 -5.96
C PRO A 277 -7.12 -18.15 -6.42
N GLU A 278 -7.61 -19.12 -7.19
CA GLU A 278 -8.99 -19.19 -7.66
C GLU A 278 -9.86 -19.89 -6.59
N THR A 279 -10.22 -19.13 -5.55
CA THR A 279 -11.14 -19.55 -4.50
C THR A 279 -12.55 -19.01 -4.75
N GLU A 280 -13.56 -19.48 -4.00
CA GLU A 280 -14.92 -18.91 -4.04
C GLU A 280 -14.97 -17.38 -3.74
N ARG A 281 -13.91 -16.85 -3.13
CA ARG A 281 -13.75 -15.44 -2.76
C ARG A 281 -13.04 -14.61 -3.84
N ALA A 282 -12.51 -15.26 -4.88
CA ALA A 282 -11.66 -14.69 -5.92
C ALA A 282 -12.42 -13.88 -6.98
N SER A 283 -13.35 -13.03 -6.56
CA SER A 283 -14.00 -12.10 -7.48
C SER A 283 -12.99 -11.12 -8.08
N ILE A 284 -13.25 -10.67 -9.31
CA ILE A 284 -12.41 -9.65 -9.96
C ILE A 284 -12.25 -8.40 -9.07
N ASN A 285 -13.32 -7.96 -8.41
CA ASN A 285 -13.29 -6.83 -7.49
C ASN A 285 -12.34 -7.07 -6.31
N MET A 286 -12.32 -8.29 -5.76
CA MET A 286 -11.44 -8.63 -4.65
C MET A 286 -9.97 -8.71 -5.08
N LYS A 287 -9.69 -9.26 -6.27
CA LYS A 287 -8.33 -9.25 -6.86
C LYS A 287 -7.77 -7.82 -6.98
N TYR A 288 -8.57 -6.86 -7.43
CA TYR A 288 -8.18 -5.45 -7.42
C TYR A 288 -8.10 -4.84 -6.03
N THR A 289 -9.02 -5.19 -5.14
CA THR A 289 -9.08 -4.62 -3.79
C THR A 289 -7.81 -4.90 -3.01
N VAL A 290 -7.34 -6.16 -3.02
CA VAL A 290 -6.14 -6.55 -2.27
C VAL A 290 -4.89 -5.87 -2.82
N VAL A 291 -4.72 -5.83 -4.15
CA VAL A 291 -3.58 -5.17 -4.82
C VAL A 291 -3.59 -3.66 -4.59
N GLY A 292 -4.73 -3.00 -4.76
CA GLY A 292 -4.82 -1.54 -4.62
C GLY A 292 -4.63 -1.04 -3.19
N ASN A 293 -5.01 -1.86 -2.20
CA ASN A 293 -4.81 -1.60 -0.78
C ASN A 293 -3.37 -1.87 -0.32
N ALA A 294 -2.64 -2.76 -1.00
CA ALA A 294 -1.27 -3.09 -0.64
C ALA A 294 -0.33 -1.89 -0.61
N VAL A 295 0.75 -2.02 0.15
CA VAL A 295 1.90 -1.13 0.05
C VAL A 295 2.86 -1.72 -0.98
N PRO A 296 3.46 -0.90 -1.88
CA PRO A 296 4.47 -1.39 -2.81
C PRO A 296 5.62 -2.08 -2.07
N PRO A 297 5.90 -3.37 -2.34
CA PRO A 297 6.97 -4.09 -1.66
C PRO A 297 8.34 -3.39 -1.72
N PRO A 298 8.81 -2.88 -2.89
CA PRO A 298 10.13 -2.21 -2.96
C PRO A 298 10.23 -0.94 -2.10
N LEU A 299 9.12 -0.21 -1.96
CA LEU A 299 9.07 0.97 -1.11
C LEU A 299 9.15 0.59 0.37
N PHE A 300 8.41 -0.43 0.80
CA PHE A 300 8.43 -0.89 2.18
C PHE A 300 9.79 -1.51 2.52
N GLU A 301 10.37 -2.28 1.60
CA GLU A 301 11.73 -2.83 1.69
C GLU A 301 12.78 -1.73 1.91
N ALA A 302 12.71 -0.62 1.15
CA ALA A 302 13.64 0.50 1.31
C ALA A 302 13.54 1.13 2.71
N VAL A 303 12.34 1.25 3.27
CA VAL A 303 12.14 1.77 4.64
C VAL A 303 12.68 0.78 5.67
N ALA A 304 12.38 -0.51 5.53
CA ALA A 304 12.81 -1.55 6.45
C ALA A 304 14.35 -1.74 6.45
N ARG A 305 15.00 -1.77 5.27
CA ARG A 305 16.45 -1.87 5.15
C ARG A 305 17.21 -0.69 5.75
N ASN A 306 16.56 0.46 5.86
CA ASN A 306 17.17 1.66 6.44
C ASN A 306 16.97 1.73 7.97
N LEU A 307 16.36 0.72 8.59
CA LEU A 307 16.39 0.58 10.04
C LEU A 307 17.86 0.45 10.50
N PRO A 308 18.24 1.10 11.61
CA PRO A 308 19.58 0.91 12.16
C PRO A 308 19.78 -0.54 12.58
N ASP A 309 21.05 -0.91 12.77
CA ASP A 309 21.39 -2.23 13.28
C ASP A 309 20.98 -2.33 14.76
N LEU A 310 19.78 -2.86 14.99
CA LEU A 310 19.15 -3.03 16.31
C LEU A 310 19.13 -4.51 16.72
N TRP A 311 19.52 -5.41 15.82
CA TRP A 311 19.30 -6.85 15.90
C TRP A 311 20.59 -7.50 16.36
N ASP A 312 20.51 -8.42 17.31
CA ASP A 312 21.66 -9.15 17.85
C ASP A 312 21.82 -10.52 17.17
#